data_AF-A0A7S0TXD4-F1
#
_entry.id   AF-A0A7S0TXD4-F1
#
_cell.length_a   1.000
_cell.length_b   1.000
_cell.length_c   1.000
_cell.angle_alpha   90.00
_cell.angle_beta   90.00
_cell.angle_gamma   90.00
#
_symmetry.space_group_name_H-M   'P 1'
#
loop_
_entity.id
_entity.type
_entity.pdbx_description
1 polymer ?
#
loop_
_entity_poly.entity_id
_entity_poly.type
_entity_poly.pdbx_seq_one_letter_code
_entity_poly.pdbx_strand_id
1 'polypeptide(L)'
;EMSHVWRLLQNEARKKEGPDVDKFTELALTFYFYYVNFGPLSRGTAATGYIAFFALMLSIGYEVQCSPPEGTQVDWPAILSPTPTDFVGEVRKWMYPARKATDILDNCP
;
A
#
# COMPACT_ATOMS: atom_id res chain seq x y z
N GLU A 1 -4.86 14.55 -8.05
CA GLU A 1 -5.05 13.45 -7.06
C GLU A 1 -3.78 12.68 -6.70
N MET A 2 -3.16 11.87 -7.59
CA MET A 2 -1.99 11.05 -7.24
C MET A 2 -0.81 11.84 -6.62
N SER A 3 -0.42 12.99 -7.20
CA SER A 3 0.66 13.83 -6.66
C SER A 3 0.34 14.42 -5.28
N HIS A 4 -0.95 14.65 -5.00
CA HIS A 4 -1.40 15.13 -3.71
C HIS A 4 -1.22 14.06 -2.64
N VAL A 5 -1.64 12.82 -2.93
CA VAL A 5 -1.45 11.65 -2.06
C VAL A 5 0.04 11.39 -1.80
N TRP A 6 0.88 11.48 -2.84
CA TRP A 6 2.33 11.35 -2.69
C TRP A 6 2.94 12.37 -1.71
N ARG A 7 2.44 13.62 -1.73
CA ARG A 7 2.86 14.65 -0.76
C ARG A 7 2.40 14.31 0.65
N LEU A 8 1.18 13.79 0.81
CA LEU A 8 0.68 13.35 2.12
C LEU A 8 1.51 12.18 2.68
N LEU A 9 1.87 11.20 1.86
CA LEU A 9 2.77 10.10 2.24
C LEU A 9 4.12 10.61 2.76
N GLN A 10 4.74 11.53 2.04
CA GLN A 10 6.01 12.13 2.46
C GLN A 10 5.89 12.89 3.78
N ASN A 11 4.80 13.64 3.96
CA ASN A 11 4.56 14.36 5.21
C ASN A 11 4.36 13.40 6.39
N GLU A 12 3.66 12.29 6.16
CA GLU A 12 3.42 11.25 7.17
C GLU A 12 4.73 10.54 7.54
N ALA A 13 5.55 10.16 6.57
CA ALA A 13 6.86 9.53 6.79
C ALA A 13 7.86 10.43 7.54
N ARG A 14 7.76 11.76 7.37
CA ARG A 14 8.70 12.74 7.96
C ARG A 14 8.28 13.23 9.35
N LYS A 15 7.21 12.70 9.93
CA LYS A 15 6.78 13.07 11.28
C LYS A 15 7.84 12.73 12.32
N LYS A 16 8.08 13.64 13.26
CA LYS A 16 9.07 13.48 14.35
C LYS A 16 8.72 12.33 15.31
N GLU A 17 7.44 12.09 15.53
CA GLU A 17 6.91 11.03 16.41
C GLU A 17 6.92 9.64 15.74
N GLY A 18 7.32 9.56 14.47
CA GLY A 18 7.16 8.39 13.62
C GLY A 18 5.86 8.44 12.80
N PRO A 19 5.78 7.66 11.70
CA PRO A 19 4.58 7.57 10.88
C PRO A 19 3.46 6.80 11.59
N ASP A 20 2.23 7.29 11.50
CA ASP A 20 1.05 6.49 11.85
C ASP A 20 0.87 5.42 10.76
N VAL A 21 1.00 4.16 11.16
CA VAL A 21 1.00 3.01 10.25
C VAL A 21 -0.33 2.87 9.52
N ASP A 22 -1.46 3.10 10.19
CA ASP A 22 -2.79 2.97 9.61
C ASP A 22 -3.02 4.05 8.56
N LYS A 23 -2.67 5.28 8.90
CA LYS A 23 -2.77 6.40 7.97
C LYS A 23 -1.80 6.25 6.80
N PHE A 24 -0.57 5.80 7.06
CA PHE A 24 0.42 5.59 6.01
C PHE A 24 -0.02 4.48 5.05
N THR A 25 -0.57 3.38 5.58
CA THR A 25 -1.11 2.27 4.77
C THR A 25 -2.25 2.73 3.89
N GLU A 26 -3.21 3.48 4.44
CA GLU A 26 -4.34 4.04 3.70
C GLU A 26 -3.88 4.96 2.55
N LEU A 27 -2.91 5.84 2.82
CA LEU A 27 -2.34 6.71 1.81
C LEU A 27 -1.57 5.93 0.73
N ALA A 28 -0.85 4.86 1.10
CA ALA A 28 -0.10 4.03 0.17
C ALA A 28 -1.04 3.20 -0.72
N LEU A 29 -2.12 2.67 -0.16
CA LEU A 29 -3.20 2.01 -0.92
C LEU A 29 -3.92 3.00 -1.84
N THR A 30 -4.19 4.22 -1.38
CA THR A 30 -4.78 5.27 -2.21
C THR A 30 -3.84 5.64 -3.37
N PHE A 31 -2.53 5.68 -3.13
CA PHE A 31 -1.55 5.86 -4.21
C PHE A 31 -1.60 4.70 -5.21
N TYR A 32 -1.66 3.46 -4.72
CA TYR A 32 -1.81 2.26 -5.55
C TYR A 32 -3.09 2.31 -6.40
N PHE A 33 -4.22 2.71 -5.83
CA PHE A 33 -5.48 2.89 -6.55
C PHE A 33 -5.31 3.79 -7.77
N TYR A 34 -4.71 4.97 -7.59
CA TYR A 34 -4.47 5.89 -8.71
C TYR A 34 -3.44 5.34 -9.70
N TYR A 35 -2.39 4.67 -9.22
CA TYR A 35 -1.35 4.10 -10.08
C TYR A 35 -1.90 2.99 -11.00
N VAL A 36 -2.72 2.09 -10.47
CA VAL A 36 -3.35 1.01 -11.23
C VAL A 36 -4.33 1.57 -12.25
N ASN A 37 -5.20 2.50 -11.85
CA ASN A 37 -6.16 3.13 -12.76
C ASN A 37 -5.49 4.01 -13.83
N PHE A 38 -4.32 4.59 -13.53
CA PHE A 38 -3.54 5.36 -14.51
C PHE A 38 -2.89 4.46 -15.57
N GLY A 39 -2.53 3.22 -15.23
CA GLY A 39 -1.95 2.28 -16.21
C GLY A 39 -0.65 2.74 -16.88
N PRO A 40 0.38 3.24 -16.16
CA PRO A 40 1.55 3.87 -16.77
C PRO A 40 2.45 2.92 -17.59
N LEU A 41 2.28 1.61 -17.46
CA LEU A 41 3.10 0.61 -18.12
C LEU A 41 2.25 -0.20 -19.09
N SER A 42 2.79 -0.50 -20.28
CA SER A 42 2.09 -1.35 -21.25
C SER A 42 1.79 -2.75 -20.71
N ARG A 43 2.59 -3.25 -19.75
CA ARG A 43 2.38 -4.50 -19.02
C ARG A 43 2.91 -4.39 -17.60
N GLY A 44 2.21 -5.01 -16.65
CA GLY A 44 2.70 -5.17 -15.28
C GLY A 44 2.43 -4.01 -14.31
N THR A 45 1.59 -3.03 -14.67
CA THR A 45 1.23 -1.93 -13.76
C THR A 45 0.77 -2.41 -12.39
N ALA A 46 -0.12 -3.40 -12.30
CA ALA A 46 -0.59 -3.92 -11.02
C ALA A 46 0.57 -4.48 -10.18
N ALA A 47 1.43 -5.29 -10.79
CA ALA A 47 2.59 -5.89 -10.12
C ALA A 47 3.58 -4.82 -9.63
N THR A 48 3.96 -3.86 -10.48
CA THR A 48 4.91 -2.80 -10.09
C THR A 48 4.34 -1.85 -9.05
N GLY A 49 3.04 -1.53 -9.15
CA GLY A 49 2.34 -0.75 -8.13
C GLY A 49 2.34 -1.45 -6.78
N TYR A 50 2.13 -2.78 -6.76
CA TYR A 50 2.05 -3.52 -5.52
C TYR A 50 3.44 -3.72 -4.89
N ILE A 51 4.48 -3.92 -5.70
CA ILE A 51 5.88 -3.89 -5.25
C ILE A 51 6.22 -2.52 -4.63
N ALA A 52 5.79 -1.42 -5.25
CA ALA A 52 6.00 -0.08 -4.70
C ALA A 52 5.29 0.09 -3.36
N PHE A 53 4.07 -0.44 -3.20
CA PHE A 53 3.36 -0.47 -1.92
C PHE A 53 4.15 -1.23 -0.85
N PHE A 54 4.65 -2.44 -1.15
CA PHE A 54 5.48 -3.19 -0.21
C PHE A 54 6.76 -2.43 0.17
N ALA A 55 7.44 -1.80 -0.80
CA ALA A 55 8.63 -1.00 -0.54
C ALA A 55 8.34 0.21 0.36
N LEU A 56 7.18 0.86 0.19
CA LEU A 56 6.74 1.95 1.08
C LEU A 56 6.52 1.45 2.50
N MET A 57 5.83 0.32 2.66
CA MET A 57 5.61 -0.28 3.99
C MET A 57 6.94 -0.66 4.66
N LEU A 58 7.86 -1.28 3.91
CA LEU A 58 9.19 -1.64 4.40
C LEU A 58 9.99 -0.40 4.84
N SER A 59 9.86 0.72 4.12
CA SER A 59 10.56 1.97 4.45
C SER A 59 10.21 2.56 5.81
N ILE A 60 9.02 2.23 6.34
CA ILE A 60 8.57 2.63 7.69
C ILE A 60 8.73 1.51 8.72
N GLY A 61 9.44 0.43 8.37
CA GLY A 61 9.72 -0.69 9.26
C GLY A 61 8.58 -1.70 9.39
N TYR A 62 7.70 -1.80 8.38
CA TYR A 62 6.60 -2.76 8.38
C TYR A 62 6.66 -3.68 7.15
N GLU A 63 6.50 -4.96 7.40
CA GLU A 63 6.27 -5.98 6.39
C GLU A 63 4.77 -6.26 6.26
N VAL A 64 4.35 -6.64 5.06
CA VAL A 64 2.98 -7.10 4.80
C VAL A 64 3.11 -8.57 4.38
N GLN A 65 2.75 -9.49 5.27
CA GLN A 65 3.02 -10.92 5.13
C GLN A 65 1.89 -11.70 4.43
N CYS A 66 1.08 -11.05 3.61
CA CYS A 66 -0.14 -11.63 3.04
C CYS A 66 -0.03 -11.81 1.53
N SER A 67 -0.28 -13.04 1.08
CA SER A 67 -0.95 -13.25 -0.20
C SER A 67 -2.41 -12.88 0.00
N PRO A 68 -3.04 -12.09 -0.91
CA PRO A 68 -4.47 -11.81 -0.85
C PRO A 68 -5.27 -13.11 -0.64
N PRO A 69 -6.47 -13.04 -0.02
CA PRO A 69 -7.35 -14.20 0.11
C PRO A 69 -7.47 -15.00 -1.19
N GLU A 70 -7.63 -16.31 -1.09
CA GLU A 70 -7.72 -17.17 -2.27
C GLU A 70 -8.77 -16.66 -3.26
N GLY A 71 -8.41 -16.61 -4.54
CA GLY A 71 -9.28 -16.08 -5.59
C GLY A 71 -9.38 -14.55 -5.65
N THR A 72 -8.61 -13.80 -4.86
CA THR A 72 -8.58 -12.34 -4.89
C THR A 72 -7.25 -11.81 -5.45
N GLN A 73 -7.30 -10.62 -6.07
CA GLN A 73 -6.11 -9.86 -6.46
C GLN A 73 -6.38 -8.40 -6.13
N VAL A 74 -5.37 -7.69 -5.62
CA VAL A 74 -5.57 -6.35 -5.03
C VAL A 74 -5.89 -5.27 -6.06
N ASP A 75 -5.57 -5.51 -7.34
CA ASP A 75 -5.93 -4.66 -8.48
C ASP A 75 -7.41 -4.72 -8.85
N TRP A 76 -8.10 -5.86 -8.69
CA TRP A 76 -9.54 -5.93 -9.01
C TRP A 76 -10.37 -4.95 -8.18
N PRO A 77 -10.27 -4.92 -6.83
CA PRO A 77 -10.94 -3.90 -6.03
C PRO A 77 -10.52 -2.49 -6.41
N ALA A 78 -9.25 -2.27 -6.79
CA ALA A 78 -8.78 -0.95 -7.19
C ALA A 78 -9.39 -0.46 -8.51
N ILE A 79 -9.62 -1.35 -9.48
CA ILE A 79 -10.22 -1.02 -10.78
C ILE A 79 -11.75 -0.91 -10.67
N LEU A 80 -12.38 -1.75 -9.86
CA LEU A 80 -13.84 -1.86 -9.78
C LEU A 80 -14.47 -0.89 -8.77
N SER A 81 -13.69 -0.40 -7.79
CA SER A 81 -14.19 0.56 -6.81
C SER A 81 -14.37 1.95 -7.41
N PRO A 82 -15.49 2.65 -7.15
CA PRO A 82 -15.73 3.98 -7.69
C PRO A 82 -14.88 5.06 -7.00
N THR A 83 -14.44 4.83 -5.76
CA THR A 83 -13.59 5.75 -5.00
C THR A 83 -12.41 5.02 -4.34
N PRO A 84 -11.30 5.72 -4.05
CA PRO A 84 -10.20 5.13 -3.29
C PRO A 84 -10.61 4.71 -1.88
N THR A 85 -11.58 5.40 -1.27
CA THR A 85 -12.09 5.06 0.07
C THR A 85 -12.81 3.72 0.06
N ASP A 86 -13.61 3.44 -0.98
CA ASP A 86 -14.30 2.15 -1.12
C ASP A 86 -13.27 1.01 -1.30
N PHE A 87 -12.26 1.24 -2.15
CA PHE A 87 -11.14 0.32 -2.35
C PHE A 87 -10.44 0.01 -1.03
N VAL A 88 -10.01 1.05 -0.30
CA VAL A 88 -9.32 0.88 0.99
C VAL A 88 -10.21 0.13 1.98
N GLY A 89 -11.50 0.45 2.04
CA GLY A 89 -12.47 -0.23 2.91
C GLY A 89 -12.57 -1.73 2.64
N GLU A 90 -12.48 -2.14 1.38
CA GLU A 90 -12.49 -3.55 0.99
C GLU A 90 -11.19 -4.26 1.40
N VAL A 91 -10.03 -3.72 1.01
CA VAL A 91 -8.74 -4.37 1.25
C VAL A 91 -8.30 -4.32 2.71
N ARG A 92 -8.80 -3.34 3.49
CA ARG A 92 -8.49 -3.18 4.92
C ARG A 92 -8.72 -4.47 5.71
N LYS A 93 -9.77 -5.23 5.39
CA LYS A 93 -10.18 -6.45 6.11
C LYS A 93 -9.09 -7.51 6.19
N TRP A 94 -8.24 -7.61 5.17
CA TRP A 94 -7.20 -8.62 5.07
C TRP A 94 -5.79 -8.00 5.03
N MET A 95 -5.63 -6.78 4.53
CA MET A 95 -4.36 -6.08 4.47
C MET A 95 -3.88 -5.62 5.85
N TYR A 96 -4.78 -5.09 6.69
CA TYR A 96 -4.38 -4.50 7.98
C TYR A 96 -3.87 -5.54 8.98
N PRO A 97 -4.56 -6.70 9.15
CA PRO A 97 -4.07 -7.78 10.00
C PRO A 97 -2.77 -8.43 9.50
N ALA A 98 -2.46 -8.30 8.22
CA ALA A 98 -1.26 -8.89 7.62
C ALA A 98 0.01 -8.05 7.79
N ARG A 99 -0.09 -6.83 8.35
CA ARG A 99 1.06 -5.99 8.63
C ARG A 99 1.76 -6.46 9.91
N LYS A 100 3.07 -6.57 9.86
CA LYS A 100 3.95 -6.91 10.99
C LYS A 100 5.11 -5.92 11.02
N ALA A 101 5.59 -5.53 12.20
CA ALA A 101 6.86 -4.81 12.28
C ALA A 101 7.99 -5.71 11.71
N THR A 102 8.86 -5.13 10.89
CA THR A 102 9.96 -5.88 10.26
C THR A 102 10.95 -6.35 11.33
N ASP A 103 11.36 -7.61 11.22
CA ASP A 103 12.42 -8.23 12.01
C ASP A 103 13.54 -8.77 11.10
N ILE A 104 13.59 -8.29 9.86
CA ILE A 104 14.52 -8.77 8.83
C ILE A 104 15.99 -8.49 9.20
N LEU A 105 16.23 -7.38 9.90
CA LEU A 105 17.57 -7.00 10.37
C LEU A 105 17.89 -7.63 11.73
N ASP A 106 16.89 -7.98 12.52
CA ASP A 106 17.08 -8.58 13.85
C ASP A 106 17.64 -10.01 13.75
N ASN A 107 17.37 -10.68 12.63
CA ASN A 107 17.84 -12.04 12.33
C ASN A 107 18.95 -12.07 11.27
N CYS A 108 19.53 -10.93 10.91
CA CYS A 108 20.61 -10.86 9.92
C CYS A 108 21.93 -11.38 10.56
N PRO A 109 22.64 -12.33 9.92
CA PRO A 109 23.85 -12.94 10.48
C PRO A 109 25.04 -11.98 10.61
#